data_AF-A0AAX6TGG5-F1
#
_entry.id   AF-A0AAX6TGG5-F1
#
_cell.length_a   1.000
_cell.length_b   1.000
_cell.length_c   1.000
_cell.angle_alpha   90.00
_cell.angle_beta   90.00
_cell.angle_gamma   90.00
#
_symmetry.space_group_name_H-M   'P 1'
#
loop_
_entity.id
_entity.type
_entity.pdbx_description
1 polymer ?
#
loop_
_entity_poly.entity_id
_entity_poly.type
_entity_poly.pdbx_seq_one_letter_code
_entity_poly.pdbx_strand_id
1 'polypeptide(L)'
;MVTYSENHGVVVQPAYKDRVNITELGFHKSAITFWNTTLEDEGCYMCLFNTFGSGKISGTACLTLYVQPIVFLDYNFFEDQLNITCSATARPAPVISWKVSGSGIENSTESILHHNGTTSVTSILRVKDAKSQVGKEVTCQVLHLGTVIDYKKTLNKGFWFSIPLLLSIVSLVILLVLISILLYWKRHRNQDQAFHNPDAHLRDCEIVQYDHSLNNTSYVTLP
;
A
#
# COMPACT_ATOMS: atom_id res chain seq x y z
N MET A 1 -9.92 13.94 47.69
CA MET A 1 -10.47 12.79 48.44
C MET A 1 -11.98 12.69 48.20
N VAL A 2 -12.49 11.47 48.10
CA VAL A 2 -13.90 11.16 47.93
C VAL A 2 -14.30 10.26 49.10
N THR A 3 -15.38 10.58 49.80
CA THR A 3 -15.85 9.80 50.96
C THR A 3 -17.33 9.47 50.85
N TYR A 4 -17.72 8.36 51.46
CA TYR A 4 -19.10 7.92 51.57
C TYR A 4 -19.40 7.47 53.00
N SER A 5 -20.59 7.82 53.50
CA SER A 5 -21.18 7.27 54.72
C SER A 5 -22.70 7.23 54.61
N GLU A 6 -23.38 6.35 55.33
CA GLU A 6 -24.86 6.32 55.37
C GLU A 6 -25.45 7.65 55.83
N ASN A 7 -24.86 8.25 56.87
CA ASN A 7 -25.44 9.43 57.52
C ASN A 7 -25.22 10.74 56.74
N HIS A 8 -24.16 10.82 55.93
CA HIS A 8 -23.79 12.06 55.22
C HIS A 8 -23.77 11.88 53.69
N GLY A 9 -24.05 10.68 53.19
CA GLY A 9 -23.95 10.36 51.78
C GLY A 9 -22.54 10.52 51.24
N VAL A 10 -22.46 10.95 49.98
CA VAL A 10 -21.23 11.13 49.22
C VAL A 10 -20.71 12.56 49.38
N VAL A 11 -19.42 12.70 49.67
CA VAL A 11 -18.70 13.97 49.69
C VAL A 11 -17.47 13.89 48.79
N VAL A 12 -17.43 14.76 47.78
CA VAL A 12 -16.30 14.89 46.84
C VAL A 12 -15.57 16.19 47.14
N GLN A 13 -14.26 16.11 47.37
CA GLN A 13 -13.46 17.31 47.54
C GLN A 13 -13.50 18.22 46.29
N PRO A 14 -13.47 19.56 46.45
CA PRO A 14 -13.58 20.50 45.34
C PRO A 14 -12.63 20.24 44.16
N ALA A 15 -11.39 19.79 44.43
CA ALA A 15 -10.41 19.48 43.38
C ALA A 15 -10.80 18.32 42.45
N TYR A 16 -11.69 17.43 42.90
CA TYR A 16 -12.20 16.28 42.14
C TYR A 16 -13.65 16.46 41.70
N LYS A 17 -14.26 17.60 42.04
CA LYS A 17 -15.62 17.92 41.63
C LYS A 17 -15.70 17.92 40.10
N ASP A 18 -16.73 17.29 39.56
CA ASP A 18 -16.99 17.14 38.12
C ASP A 18 -15.96 16.30 37.33
N ARG A 19 -14.89 15.82 37.97
CA ARG A 19 -13.87 14.94 37.37
C ARG A 19 -14.04 13.48 37.74
N VAL A 20 -14.59 13.20 38.91
CA VAL A 20 -14.78 11.85 39.45
C VAL A 20 -16.24 11.59 39.72
N ASN A 21 -16.72 10.42 39.32
CA ASN A 21 -18.02 9.89 39.74
C ASN A 21 -17.84 8.60 40.55
N ILE A 22 -18.74 8.34 41.50
CA ILE A 22 -18.75 7.07 42.22
C ILE A 22 -19.64 6.10 41.46
N THR A 23 -19.05 5.03 40.94
CA THR A 23 -19.74 4.01 40.14
C THR A 23 -20.22 2.84 40.98
N GLU A 24 -19.64 2.63 42.16
CA GLU A 24 -20.10 1.61 43.10
C GLU A 24 -20.01 2.14 44.53
N LEU A 25 -21.14 2.08 45.23
CA LEU A 25 -21.29 2.55 46.60
C LEU A 25 -21.56 1.35 47.51
N GLY A 26 -20.60 1.00 48.34
CA GLY A 26 -20.73 -0.11 49.29
C GLY A 26 -19.61 -0.15 50.33
N PHE A 27 -19.89 -0.82 51.44
CA PHE A 27 -18.94 -0.99 52.55
C PHE A 27 -17.94 -2.13 52.33
N HIS A 28 -18.23 -3.04 51.41
CA HIS A 28 -17.32 -4.12 51.01
C HIS A 28 -16.63 -3.83 49.68
N LYS A 29 -17.25 -3.02 48.82
CA LYS A 29 -16.75 -2.66 47.50
C LYS A 29 -17.15 -1.24 47.18
N SER A 30 -16.17 -0.45 46.76
CA SER A 30 -16.36 0.95 46.36
C SER A 30 -15.51 1.20 45.13
N ALA A 31 -16.09 1.87 44.14
CA ALA A 31 -15.42 2.16 42.87
C ALA A 31 -15.67 3.61 42.48
N ILE A 32 -14.61 4.26 42.04
CA ILE A 32 -14.66 5.60 41.45
C ILE A 32 -14.21 5.53 40.01
N THR A 33 -14.78 6.40 39.19
CA THR A 33 -14.46 6.53 37.78
C THR A 33 -14.07 7.96 37.49
N PHE A 34 -12.87 8.13 36.94
CA PHE A 34 -12.42 9.41 36.41
C PHE A 34 -12.99 9.60 35.02
N TRP A 35 -13.61 10.74 34.79
CA TRP A 35 -14.09 11.16 33.47
C TRP A 35 -13.06 12.10 32.84
N ASN A 36 -12.78 11.89 31.55
CA ASN A 36 -11.83 12.72 30.79
C ASN A 36 -10.47 12.84 31.50
N THR A 37 -9.82 11.69 31.68
CA THR A 37 -8.54 11.58 32.41
C THR A 37 -7.43 12.39 31.76
N THR A 38 -6.63 13.07 32.58
CA THR A 38 -5.42 13.79 32.18
C THR A 38 -4.18 13.13 32.76
N LEU A 39 -2.99 13.52 32.27
CA LEU A 39 -1.73 13.01 32.81
C LEU A 39 -1.54 13.28 34.31
N GLU A 40 -2.21 14.30 34.85
CA GLU A 40 -2.17 14.63 36.28
C GLU A 40 -2.96 13.65 37.15
N ASP A 41 -3.87 12.87 36.56
CA ASP A 41 -4.60 11.80 37.25
C ASP A 41 -3.79 10.51 37.35
N GLU A 42 -2.64 10.43 36.68
CA GLU A 42 -1.79 9.26 36.77
C GLU A 42 -1.13 9.17 38.15
N GLY A 43 -1.30 8.03 38.82
CA GLY A 43 -0.80 7.89 40.18
C GLY A 43 -1.45 6.75 40.95
N CYS A 44 -0.99 6.56 42.18
CA CYS A 44 -1.52 5.53 43.08
C CYS A 44 -2.53 6.14 44.05
N TYR A 45 -3.76 5.64 43.98
CA TYR A 45 -4.88 6.01 44.82
C TYR A 45 -5.07 4.98 45.93
N MET A 46 -5.35 5.48 47.14
CA MET A 46 -5.61 4.64 48.28
C MET A 46 -7.09 4.65 48.62
N CYS A 47 -7.69 3.48 48.67
CA CYS A 47 -9.03 3.25 49.20
C CYS A 47 -8.93 2.93 50.70
N LEU A 48 -9.80 3.54 51.50
CA LEU A 48 -9.81 3.42 52.95
C LEU A 48 -11.22 3.05 53.43
N PHE A 49 -11.34 1.92 54.13
CA PHE A 49 -12.55 1.48 54.81
C PHE A 49 -12.37 1.63 56.31
N ASN A 50 -13.26 2.40 56.94
CA ASN A 50 -13.28 2.55 58.39
C ASN A 50 -14.24 1.51 58.97
N THR A 51 -13.72 0.63 59.81
CA THR A 51 -14.48 -0.44 60.47
C THR A 51 -14.50 -0.22 61.97
N PHE A 52 -15.69 -0.20 62.57
CA PHE A 52 -15.82 -0.03 64.02
C PHE A 52 -15.24 -1.27 64.73
N GLY A 53 -14.42 -1.05 65.78
CA GLY A 53 -13.76 -2.12 66.54
C GLY A 53 -12.48 -2.67 65.89
N SER A 54 -12.42 -2.77 64.56
CA SER A 54 -11.27 -3.34 63.82
C SER A 54 -10.33 -2.29 63.21
N GLY A 55 -10.69 -1.01 63.26
CA GLY A 55 -9.86 0.10 62.78
C GLY A 55 -9.99 0.35 61.27
N LYS A 56 -8.94 0.89 60.65
CA LYS A 56 -8.93 1.24 59.22
C LYS A 56 -8.30 0.12 58.39
N ILE A 57 -8.94 -0.24 57.29
CA ILE A 57 -8.42 -1.17 56.28
C ILE A 57 -8.15 -0.35 55.00
N SER A 58 -6.99 -0.57 54.36
CA SER A 58 -6.58 0.18 53.18
C SER A 58 -6.21 -0.74 52.02
N GLY A 59 -6.51 -0.31 50.81
CA GLY A 59 -5.99 -0.90 49.57
C GLY A 59 -5.44 0.19 48.65
N THR A 60 -4.45 -0.14 47.84
CA THR A 60 -3.84 0.81 46.89
C THR A 60 -4.04 0.31 45.47
N ALA A 61 -4.48 1.19 44.58
CA ALA A 61 -4.61 0.94 43.15
C ALA A 61 -3.91 2.05 42.36
N CYS A 62 -3.13 1.71 41.35
CA CYS A 62 -2.42 2.69 40.53
C CYS A 62 -3.10 2.83 39.16
N LEU A 63 -3.42 4.07 38.81
CA LEU A 63 -3.93 4.44 37.50
C LEU A 63 -2.74 4.80 36.61
N THR A 64 -2.63 4.11 35.47
CA THR A 64 -1.65 4.40 34.40
C THR A 64 -2.38 4.68 33.10
N LEU A 65 -2.01 5.75 32.40
CA LEU A 65 -2.70 6.18 31.18
C LEU A 65 -1.85 5.86 29.95
N TYR A 66 -2.48 5.27 28.93
CA TYR A 66 -1.84 4.90 27.68
C TYR A 66 -2.56 5.49 26.47
N VAL A 67 -1.79 5.66 25.40
CA VAL A 67 -2.27 6.14 24.10
C VAL A 67 -1.92 5.06 23.08
N GLN A 68 -2.93 4.58 22.35
CA GLN A 68 -2.69 3.60 21.29
C GLN A 68 -1.77 4.17 20.19
N PRO A 69 -0.94 3.33 19.55
CA PRO A 69 -0.04 3.79 18.51
C PRO A 69 -0.78 4.36 17.29
N ILE A 70 -0.40 5.57 16.89
CA ILE A 70 -0.72 6.12 15.57
C ILE A 70 0.50 5.87 14.69
N VAL A 71 0.32 5.11 13.62
CA VAL A 71 1.41 4.60 12.78
C VAL A 71 1.32 5.14 11.35
N PHE A 72 2.45 5.63 10.85
CA PHE A 72 2.65 6.07 9.49
C PHE A 72 3.74 5.21 8.84
N LEU A 73 3.42 4.59 7.71
CA LEU A 73 4.34 3.77 6.94
C LEU A 73 4.37 4.25 5.49
N ASP A 74 5.53 4.72 5.07
CA ASP A 74 5.75 5.26 3.73
C ASP A 74 7.09 4.81 3.14
N TYR A 75 7.23 4.94 1.82
CA TYR A 75 8.44 4.57 1.11
C TYR A 75 8.77 5.56 0.00
N ASN A 76 10.07 5.74 -0.26
CA ASN A 76 10.57 6.53 -1.37
C ASN A 76 11.69 5.78 -2.11
N PHE A 77 11.69 5.88 -3.45
CA PHE A 77 12.76 5.38 -4.30
C PHE A 77 13.69 6.54 -4.69
N PHE A 78 14.99 6.40 -4.45
CA PHE A 78 16.02 7.38 -4.82
C PHE A 78 17.20 6.66 -5.47
N GLU A 79 17.49 6.93 -6.75
CA GLU A 79 18.65 6.38 -7.47
C GLU A 79 18.86 4.86 -7.25
N ASP A 80 17.78 4.09 -7.39
CA ASP A 80 17.69 2.63 -7.13
C ASP A 80 17.83 2.16 -5.68
N GLN A 81 18.05 3.07 -4.73
CA GLN A 81 17.89 2.82 -3.30
C GLN A 81 16.43 2.98 -2.87
N LEU A 82 15.99 2.14 -1.95
CA LEU A 82 14.66 2.20 -1.34
C LEU A 82 14.80 2.63 0.12
N ASN A 83 14.19 3.76 0.45
CA ASN A 83 14.11 4.27 1.81
C ASN A 83 12.67 4.08 2.31
N ILE A 84 12.51 3.32 3.40
CA ILE A 84 11.21 3.00 3.98
C ILE A 84 11.17 3.62 5.36
N THR A 85 10.18 4.46 5.60
CA THR A 85 10.04 5.18 6.88
C THR A 85 8.81 4.64 7.59
N CYS A 86 9.01 4.15 8.81
CA CYS A 86 7.93 3.78 9.73
C CYS A 86 8.01 4.67 10.96
N SER A 87 6.96 5.44 11.21
CA SER A 87 6.84 6.29 12.40
C SER A 87 5.64 5.85 13.23
N ALA A 88 5.84 5.62 14.52
CA ALA A 88 4.79 5.24 15.46
C ALA A 88 4.81 6.17 16.67
N THR A 89 3.67 6.79 16.97
CA THR A 89 3.50 7.68 18.12
C THR A 89 2.55 7.04 19.13
N ALA A 90 3.03 6.77 20.34
CA ALA A 90 2.23 6.11 21.38
C ALA A 90 2.67 6.52 22.79
N ARG A 91 1.90 6.08 23.80
CA ARG A 91 2.29 6.15 25.21
C ARG A 91 1.94 4.82 25.89
N PRO A 92 2.88 4.10 26.53
CA PRO A 92 4.33 4.35 26.55
C PRO A 92 4.95 4.23 25.14
N ALA A 93 6.25 4.55 25.03
CA ALA A 93 6.97 4.51 23.76
C ALA A 93 6.84 3.13 23.08
N PRO A 94 6.48 3.06 21.79
CA PRO A 94 6.42 1.81 21.05
C PRO A 94 7.82 1.34 20.63
N VAL A 95 7.96 0.06 20.30
CA VAL A 95 9.18 -0.49 19.70
C VAL A 95 8.91 -0.84 18.24
N ILE A 96 9.74 -0.31 17.34
CA ILE A 96 9.64 -0.58 15.90
C ILE A 96 10.70 -1.60 15.50
N SER A 97 10.29 -2.60 14.72
CA SER A 97 11.18 -3.57 14.09
C SER A 97 10.73 -3.85 12.66
N TRP A 98 11.63 -4.38 11.83
CA TRP A 98 11.37 -4.63 10.42
C TRP A 98 11.40 -6.12 10.13
N LYS A 99 10.40 -6.61 9.40
CA LYS A 99 10.36 -8.00 8.94
C LYS A 99 10.78 -8.04 7.48
N VAL A 100 12.09 -8.12 7.26
CA VAL A 100 12.74 -8.11 5.93
C VAL A 100 13.76 -9.24 5.85
N SER A 101 13.89 -9.85 4.67
CA SER A 101 14.80 -10.96 4.39
C SER A 101 15.90 -10.48 3.45
N GLY A 102 17.09 -10.13 3.96
CA GLY A 102 18.19 -9.64 3.13
C GLY A 102 19.43 -9.22 3.92
N SER A 103 20.58 -9.15 3.26
CA SER A 103 21.87 -8.69 3.80
C SER A 103 22.24 -7.31 3.27
N GLY A 104 22.80 -6.42 4.10
CA GLY A 104 23.14 -5.04 3.70
C GLY A 104 22.05 -4.02 4.01
N ILE A 105 21.24 -4.31 5.03
CA ILE A 105 20.16 -3.48 5.55
C ILE A 105 20.75 -2.53 6.58
N GLU A 106 20.62 -1.23 6.35
CA GLU A 106 20.97 -0.20 7.34
C GLU A 106 19.67 0.40 7.89
N ASN A 107 19.49 0.30 9.21
CA ASN A 107 18.37 0.91 9.92
C ASN A 107 18.85 2.03 10.84
N SER A 108 18.24 3.20 10.73
CA SER A 108 18.40 4.28 11.70
C SER A 108 17.09 4.47 12.45
N THR A 109 17.13 4.49 13.78
CA THR A 109 15.93 4.69 14.61
C THR A 109 16.15 5.87 15.53
N GLU A 110 15.19 6.78 15.53
CA GLU A 110 15.18 7.98 16.36
C GLU A 110 13.90 8.03 17.17
N SER A 111 13.97 8.62 18.36
CA SER A 111 12.81 8.78 19.25
C SER A 111 12.73 10.19 19.78
N ILE A 112 11.52 10.76 19.74
CA ILE A 112 11.22 12.10 20.23
C ILE A 112 10.12 12.00 21.28
N LEU A 113 10.39 12.54 22.47
CA LEU A 113 9.38 12.69 23.53
C LEU A 113 8.65 14.02 23.34
N HIS A 114 7.32 13.97 23.29
CA HIS A 114 6.47 15.14 23.19
C HIS A 114 6.07 15.66 24.58
N HIS A 115 5.78 16.96 24.65
CA HIS A 115 5.28 17.62 25.86
C HIS A 115 3.96 17.01 26.37
N ASN A 116 3.15 16.42 25.49
CA ASN A 116 1.92 15.71 25.85
C ASN A 116 2.16 14.30 26.41
N GLY A 117 3.42 13.93 26.70
CA GLY A 117 3.80 12.65 27.28
C GLY A 117 3.81 11.45 26.32
N THR A 118 3.48 11.65 25.04
CA THR A 118 3.63 10.62 24.00
C THR A 118 5.04 10.59 23.45
N THR A 119 5.46 9.45 22.89
CA THR A 119 6.76 9.31 22.23
C THR A 119 6.55 8.88 20.79
N SER A 120 7.13 9.63 19.86
CA SER A 120 7.23 9.24 18.45
C SER A 120 8.54 8.53 18.21
N VAL A 121 8.48 7.30 17.72
CA VAL A 121 9.63 6.53 17.28
C VAL A 121 9.58 6.45 15.76
N THR A 122 10.66 6.84 15.09
CA THR A 122 10.78 6.80 13.63
C THR A 122 11.96 5.94 13.26
N SER A 123 11.70 4.86 12.52
CA SER A 123 12.73 3.98 11.96
C SER A 123 12.77 4.16 10.44
N ILE A 124 13.97 4.31 9.89
CA ILE A 124 14.20 4.41 8.45
C ILE A 124 15.04 3.22 8.03
N LEU A 125 14.49 2.41 7.13
CA LEU A 125 15.15 1.28 6.50
C LEU A 125 15.71 1.72 5.15
N ARG A 126 17.03 1.67 4.97
CA ARG A 126 17.69 1.95 3.69
C ARG A 126 18.11 0.63 3.04
N VAL A 127 17.62 0.39 1.82
CA VAL A 127 17.90 -0.83 1.05
C VAL A 127 18.54 -0.46 -0.27
N LYS A 128 19.79 -0.89 -0.47
CA LYS A 128 20.59 -0.55 -1.67
C LYS A 128 20.16 -1.29 -2.92
N ASP A 129 19.70 -2.54 -2.79
CA ASP A 129 19.17 -3.33 -3.91
C ASP A 129 17.74 -3.80 -3.61
N ALA A 130 16.80 -2.90 -3.80
CA ALA A 130 15.39 -3.16 -3.53
C ALA A 130 14.79 -4.28 -4.40
N LYS A 131 15.36 -4.56 -5.58
CA LYS A 131 14.84 -5.59 -6.50
C LYS A 131 15.20 -7.01 -6.05
N SER A 132 16.39 -7.19 -5.47
CA SER A 132 16.85 -8.51 -5.01
C SER A 132 16.53 -8.79 -3.54
N GLN A 133 16.42 -7.75 -2.69
CA GLN A 133 16.35 -7.90 -1.23
C GLN A 133 14.98 -7.61 -0.62
N VAL A 134 14.12 -6.84 -1.31
CA VAL A 134 12.78 -6.54 -0.81
C VAL A 134 11.79 -7.18 -1.75
N GLY A 135 10.91 -8.02 -1.20
CA GLY A 135 9.77 -8.54 -1.94
C GLY A 135 8.83 -7.42 -2.40
N LYS A 136 7.66 -7.78 -2.92
CA LYS A 136 6.63 -6.79 -3.31
C LYS A 136 6.03 -6.02 -2.12
N GLU A 137 6.29 -6.47 -0.89
CA GLU A 137 5.70 -5.94 0.34
C GLU A 137 6.80 -5.78 1.41
N VAL A 138 6.76 -4.65 2.14
CA VAL A 138 7.52 -4.44 3.37
C VAL A 138 6.58 -4.50 4.56
N THR A 139 7.06 -5.07 5.68
CA THR A 139 6.34 -5.10 6.94
C THR A 139 7.11 -4.38 8.04
N CYS A 140 6.51 -3.33 8.60
CA CYS A 140 6.93 -2.68 9.84
C CYS A 140 6.17 -3.31 11.01
N GLN A 141 6.86 -3.87 11.98
CA GLN A 141 6.28 -4.44 13.19
C GLN A 141 6.35 -3.42 14.33
N VAL A 142 5.21 -3.12 14.92
CA VAL A 142 5.10 -2.19 16.06
C VAL A 142 4.67 -2.98 17.28
N LEU A 143 5.53 -3.01 18.30
CA LEU A 143 5.25 -3.58 19.62
C LEU A 143 4.82 -2.47 20.58
N HIS A 144 3.63 -2.61 21.17
CA HIS A 144 3.11 -1.70 22.18
C HIS A 144 2.35 -2.46 23.26
N LEU A 145 2.70 -2.25 24.53
CA LEU A 145 2.08 -2.91 25.69
C LEU A 145 1.94 -4.44 25.55
N GLY A 146 2.99 -5.09 25.02
CA GLY A 146 3.02 -6.54 24.82
C GLY A 146 2.29 -7.06 23.58
N THR A 147 1.65 -6.18 22.79
CA THR A 147 0.97 -6.55 21.54
C THR A 147 1.82 -6.14 20.34
N VAL A 148 2.05 -7.05 19.40
CA VAL A 148 2.75 -6.80 18.13
C VAL A 148 1.74 -6.67 16.99
N ILE A 149 1.84 -5.60 16.22
CA ILE A 149 0.99 -5.36 15.04
C ILE A 149 1.88 -5.17 13.81
N ASP A 150 1.55 -5.90 12.74
CA ASP A 150 2.26 -5.85 11.46
C ASP A 150 1.59 -4.81 10.51
N TYR A 151 2.32 -3.74 10.18
CA TYR A 151 1.93 -2.74 9.19
C TYR A 151 2.61 -3.04 7.86
N LYS A 152 1.79 -3.26 6.83
CA LYS A 152 2.26 -3.72 5.52
C LYS A 152 2.09 -2.65 4.46
N LYS A 153 3.06 -2.53 3.56
CA LYS A 153 2.98 -1.63 2.41
C LYS A 153 3.53 -2.31 1.17
N THR A 154 2.75 -2.28 0.09
CA THR A 154 3.18 -2.77 -1.22
C THR A 154 4.05 -1.74 -1.91
N LEU A 155 5.19 -2.18 -2.42
CA LEU A 155 6.17 -1.35 -3.10
C LEU A 155 5.86 -1.32 -4.60
N ASN A 156 5.25 -0.23 -5.05
CA ASN A 156 5.02 -0.01 -6.46
C ASN A 156 6.15 0.88 -6.99
N LYS A 157 7.09 0.30 -7.75
CA LYS A 157 7.95 1.09 -8.65
C LYS A 157 7.01 1.61 -9.73
N GLY A 158 6.82 2.93 -9.80
CA GLY A 158 6.01 3.55 -10.86
C GLY A 158 6.43 2.97 -12.21
N PHE A 159 5.50 2.26 -12.86
CA PHE A 159 5.79 1.53 -14.10
C PHE A 159 5.87 2.55 -15.24
N TRP A 160 7.05 3.14 -15.45
CA TRP A 160 7.36 4.02 -16.58
C TRP A 160 7.80 3.26 -17.83
N PHE A 161 7.80 1.93 -17.80
CA PHE A 161 7.81 1.12 -19.01
C PHE A 161 6.41 1.25 -19.60
N SER A 162 6.15 2.14 -20.56
CA SER A 162 6.51 1.88 -21.94
C SER A 162 6.06 3.06 -22.80
N ILE A 163 6.07 4.31 -22.34
CA ILE A 163 5.63 5.41 -23.23
C ILE A 163 6.49 5.44 -24.51
N PRO A 164 7.84 5.34 -24.44
CA PRO A 164 8.67 5.25 -25.65
C PRO A 164 8.44 3.94 -26.43
N LEU A 165 8.20 2.83 -25.72
CA LEU A 165 8.00 1.51 -26.34
C LEU A 165 6.63 1.42 -27.05
N LEU A 166 5.58 1.97 -26.44
CA LEU A 166 4.24 2.11 -27.00
C LEU A 166 4.26 3.05 -28.19
N LEU A 167 4.95 4.19 -28.10
CA LEU A 167 5.12 5.10 -29.24
C LEU A 167 5.90 4.43 -30.38
N SER A 168 6.92 3.63 -30.07
CA SER A 168 7.64 2.83 -31.06
C SER A 168 6.72 1.80 -31.73
N ILE A 169 5.93 1.06 -30.96
CA ILE A 169 4.96 0.08 -31.49
C ILE A 169 3.90 0.77 -32.36
N VAL A 170 3.33 1.88 -31.89
CA VAL A 170 2.32 2.65 -32.64
C VAL A 170 2.91 3.19 -33.95
N SER A 171 4.14 3.70 -33.92
CA SER A 171 4.84 4.17 -35.12
C SER A 171 5.04 3.04 -36.15
N LEU A 172 5.42 1.84 -35.68
CA LEU A 172 5.61 0.66 -36.52
C LEU A 172 4.30 0.21 -37.19
N VAL A 173 3.19 0.23 -36.45
CA VAL A 173 1.86 -0.09 -36.99
C VAL A 173 1.44 0.92 -38.06
N ILE A 174 1.65 2.22 -37.83
CA ILE A 174 1.34 3.26 -38.81
C ILE A 174 2.16 3.06 -40.09
N LEU A 175 3.45 2.72 -39.95
CA LEU A 175 4.33 2.46 -41.09
C LEU A 175 3.82 1.27 -41.94
N LEU A 176 3.41 0.17 -41.30
CA LEU A 176 2.87 -1.01 -41.99
C LEU A 176 1.56 -0.71 -42.74
N VAL A 177 0.70 0.13 -42.17
CA VAL A 177 -0.54 0.57 -42.84
C VAL A 177 -0.21 1.43 -44.07
N LEU A 178 0.72 2.38 -43.96
CA LEU A 178 1.14 3.21 -45.09
C LEU A 178 1.78 2.37 -46.21
N ILE A 179 2.62 1.39 -45.87
CA ILE A 179 3.20 0.45 -46.85
C ILE A 179 2.10 -0.35 -47.54
N SER A 180 1.13 -0.88 -46.78
CA SER A 180 0.00 -1.66 -47.33
C SER A 180 -0.83 -0.82 -48.29
N ILE A 181 -1.10 0.44 -47.94
CA ILE A 181 -1.76 1.42 -48.80
C ILE A 181 -0.93 1.63 -50.07
N LEU A 182 0.37 1.97 -49.97
CA LEU A 182 1.23 2.18 -51.14
C LEU A 182 1.29 0.95 -52.07
N LEU A 183 1.35 -0.26 -51.52
CA LEU A 183 1.30 -1.50 -52.30
C LEU A 183 -0.05 -1.69 -53.01
N TYR A 184 -1.15 -1.35 -52.34
CA TYR A 184 -2.48 -1.36 -52.94
C TYR A 184 -2.58 -0.38 -54.12
N TRP A 185 -2.16 0.87 -53.93
CA TRP A 185 -2.16 1.88 -55.01
C TRP A 185 -1.21 1.51 -56.14
N LYS A 186 -0.04 0.94 -55.85
CA LYS A 186 0.89 0.46 -56.88
C LYS A 186 0.28 -0.68 -57.70
N ARG A 187 -0.43 -1.61 -57.05
CA ARG A 187 -1.13 -2.71 -57.73
C ARG A 187 -2.27 -2.20 -58.59
N HIS A 188 -3.07 -1.25 -58.08
CA HIS A 188 -4.12 -0.60 -58.85
C HIS A 188 -3.56 0.14 -60.07
N ARG A 189 -2.51 0.95 -59.89
CA ARG A 189 -1.85 1.65 -60.99
C ARG A 189 -1.29 0.69 -62.03
N ASN A 190 -0.72 -0.45 -61.62
CA ASN A 190 -0.29 -1.49 -62.55
C ASN A 190 -1.46 -2.15 -63.29
N GLN A 191 -2.65 -2.24 -62.69
CA GLN A 191 -3.86 -2.69 -63.38
C GLN A 191 -4.39 -1.64 -64.36
N ASP A 192 -4.35 -0.34 -64.01
CA ASP A 192 -4.69 0.75 -64.94
C ASP A 192 -3.70 0.82 -66.11
N GLN A 193 -2.41 0.56 -65.86
CA GLN A 193 -1.37 0.48 -66.89
C GLN A 193 -1.53 -0.76 -67.80
N ALA A 194 -2.18 -1.82 -67.33
CA ALA A 194 -2.58 -2.96 -68.15
C ALA A 194 -3.82 -2.66 -69.01
N PHE A 195 -4.66 -1.70 -68.61
CA PHE A 195 -5.85 -1.29 -69.37
C PHE A 195 -5.55 -0.23 -70.46
N HIS A 196 -4.40 0.46 -70.38
CA HIS A 196 -3.97 1.48 -71.33
C HIS A 196 -2.77 1.12 -72.22
N ASN A 197 -2.30 -0.14 -72.20
CA ASN A 197 -1.31 -0.65 -73.15
C ASN A 197 -1.93 -1.75 -74.03
N PRO A 198 -2.26 -1.50 -75.30
CA PRO A 198 -2.95 -2.47 -76.16
C PRO A 198 -2.09 -3.65 -76.66
N ASP A 199 -0.83 -3.80 -76.21
CA ASP A 199 0.10 -4.81 -76.75
C ASP A 199 0.51 -5.95 -75.78
N ALA A 200 -0.28 -6.22 -74.73
CA ALA A 200 0.05 -7.30 -73.78
C ALA A 200 -1.02 -8.38 -73.59
N HIS A 201 -1.93 -8.55 -74.56
CA HIS A 201 -2.90 -9.64 -74.54
C HIS A 201 -2.94 -10.42 -75.86
N LEU A 202 -1.79 -10.92 -76.29
CA LEU A 202 -1.75 -12.05 -77.21
C LEU A 202 -0.77 -13.09 -76.69
N ARG A 203 -1.21 -13.85 -75.68
CA ARG A 203 -0.67 -15.19 -75.45
C ARG A 203 -1.83 -16.17 -75.36
N ASP A 204 -1.86 -16.98 -76.42
CA ASP A 204 -2.48 -18.29 -76.55
C ASP A 204 -4.01 -18.36 -76.58
N CYS A 205 -4.58 -17.94 -77.70
CA CYS A 205 -5.79 -18.59 -78.23
C CYS A 205 -5.37 -19.60 -79.31
N GLU A 206 -5.19 -20.85 -78.92
CA GLU A 206 -4.99 -21.96 -79.84
C GLU A 206 -6.36 -22.50 -80.26
N ILE A 207 -6.70 -22.43 -81.56
CA ILE A 207 -7.92 -23.03 -82.10
C ILE A 207 -7.55 -24.41 -82.64
N VAL A 208 -8.01 -25.45 -81.95
CA VAL A 208 -7.83 -26.85 -82.37
C VAL A 208 -8.93 -27.22 -83.34
N GLN A 209 -8.57 -27.47 -84.61
CA GLN A 209 -9.48 -28.07 -85.59
C GLN A 209 -9.15 -29.57 -85.70
N TYR A 210 -10.08 -30.41 -85.26
CA TYR A 210 -9.94 -31.86 -85.28
C TYR A 210 -10.49 -32.41 -86.61
N ASP A 211 -9.60 -32.84 -87.50
CA ASP A 211 -10.00 -33.49 -88.76
C ASP A 211 -10.14 -35.01 -88.54
N HIS A 212 -11.39 -35.49 -88.59
CA HIS A 212 -11.75 -36.88 -88.34
C HIS A 212 -11.30 -37.86 -89.45
N SER A 213 -10.74 -37.38 -90.56
CA SER A 213 -10.46 -38.20 -91.74
C SER A 213 -9.03 -38.77 -91.81
N LEU A 214 -8.07 -38.21 -91.05
CA LEU A 214 -6.64 -38.57 -91.17
C LEU A 214 -5.91 -38.85 -89.85
N ASN A 215 -6.59 -38.75 -88.70
CA ASN A 215 -6.09 -39.10 -87.37
C ASN A 215 -4.68 -38.56 -87.03
N ASN A 216 -4.39 -37.31 -87.41
CA ASN A 216 -3.13 -36.65 -87.07
C ASN A 216 -3.33 -35.14 -86.86
N THR A 217 -2.62 -34.57 -85.88
CA THR A 217 -2.69 -33.16 -85.50
C THR A 217 -1.56 -32.39 -86.15
N SER A 218 -1.86 -31.30 -86.87
CA SER A 218 -0.86 -30.43 -87.47
C SER A 218 -1.07 -28.97 -87.04
N TYR A 219 0.01 -28.34 -86.58
CA TYR A 219 0.04 -26.96 -86.12
C TYR A 219 0.43 -26.02 -87.26
N VAL A 220 -0.31 -24.94 -87.46
CA VAL A 220 0.03 -23.89 -88.42
C VAL A 220 0.40 -22.63 -87.65
N THR A 221 1.67 -22.21 -87.77
CA THR A 221 2.15 -20.90 -87.37
C THR A 221 2.06 -19.93 -88.55
N LEU A 222 1.32 -18.82 -88.38
CA LEU A 222 1.36 -17.68 -89.30
C LEU A 222 2.46 -16.70 -88.85
N PRO A 223 3.08 -15.94 -89.79
CA PRO A 223 4.21 -15.05 -89.51
C PRO A 223 3.84 -13.82 -88.65
#